data_AF-A0AAU9KKL2-F1
#
_entry.id   AF-A0AAU9KKL2-F1
#
_cell.length_a   1.000
_cell.length_b   1.000
_cell.length_c   1.000
_cell.angle_alpha   90.00
_cell.angle_beta   90.00
_cell.angle_gamma   90.00
#
_symmetry.space_group_name_H-M   'P 1'
#
loop_
_entity.id
_entity.type
_entity.pdbx_description
1 polymer ?
#
loop_
_entity_poly.entity_id
_entity_poly.type
_entity_poly.pdbx_seq_one_letter_code
_entity_poly.pdbx_strand_id
1 'polypeptide(L)'
;MTKAIKKPQSSYLIYCNEKRKEVMNLNPGVRIGDIQKIISKQWNALKSEEKGIYVELAIKDKARYQQELLDTLQVNEKPIATADHSITYESNACIYPIGRVRKIVQSDPDVGKVSKDALVAIAKASELFAQFLGTKSYEQAMYRNKRQIKASDVTRTIQTTASLDWLREDFPIRAEVVEESKVKKDKKVLPDSASFFKTMTIGKTNGTLSKE
;
A
#
# COMPACT_ATOMS: atom_id res chain seq x y z
N MET A 1 -15.47 -12.39 -1.35
CA MET A 1 -15.40 -12.18 -2.82
C MET A 1 -15.09 -10.71 -3.09
N THR A 2 -13.92 -10.36 -3.63
CA THR A 2 -13.56 -8.95 -3.88
C THR A 2 -14.32 -8.43 -5.10
N LYS A 3 -15.31 -7.55 -4.89
CA LYS A 3 -16.07 -6.92 -5.97
C LYS A 3 -15.15 -6.04 -6.79
N ALA A 4 -14.96 -6.36 -8.07
CA ALA A 4 -14.14 -5.56 -8.98
C ALA A 4 -14.82 -4.21 -9.24
N ILE A 5 -14.14 -3.11 -8.95
CA ILE A 5 -14.63 -1.76 -9.22
C ILE A 5 -14.68 -1.54 -10.73
N LYS A 6 -15.87 -1.24 -11.26
CA LYS A 6 -16.05 -0.91 -12.68
C LYS A 6 -15.57 0.51 -12.96
N LYS A 7 -14.78 0.67 -14.04
CA LYS A 7 -14.29 1.97 -14.52
C LYS A 7 -15.44 2.95 -14.75
N PRO A 8 -15.22 4.26 -14.56
CA PRO A 8 -16.26 5.25 -14.76
C PRO A 8 -16.59 5.38 -16.26
N GLN A 9 -17.86 5.63 -16.57
CA GLN A 9 -18.37 5.78 -17.92
C GLN A 9 -18.39 7.26 -18.33
N SER A 10 -18.04 7.54 -19.59
CA SER A 10 -18.21 8.87 -20.18
C SER A 10 -19.69 9.17 -20.45
N SER A 11 -20.05 10.45 -20.59
CA SER A 11 -21.41 10.90 -20.92
C SER A 11 -21.99 10.20 -22.16
N TYR A 12 -21.20 10.06 -23.22
CA TYR A 12 -21.60 9.36 -24.43
C TYR A 12 -21.88 7.86 -24.22
N LEU A 13 -21.08 7.17 -23.38
CA LEU A 13 -21.26 5.75 -23.09
C LEU A 13 -22.52 5.50 -22.26
N ILE A 14 -22.85 6.41 -21.33
CA ILE A 14 -24.09 6.36 -20.55
C ILE A 14 -25.28 6.48 -21.50
N TYR A 15 -25.27 7.49 -22.38
CA TYR A 15 -26.27 7.67 -23.42
C TYR A 15 -26.43 6.43 -24.32
N CYS A 16 -25.31 5.87 -24.80
CA CYS A 16 -25.34 4.67 -25.63
C CYS A 16 -26.01 3.49 -24.92
N ASN A 17 -25.75 3.28 -23.63
CA ASN A 17 -26.32 2.14 -22.91
C ASN A 17 -27.83 2.27 -22.72
N GLU A 18 -28.31 3.49 -22.49
CA GLU A 18 -29.74 3.78 -22.37
C GLU A 18 -30.45 3.61 -23.71
N LYS A 19 -29.96 4.29 -24.75
CA LYS A 19 -30.61 4.33 -26.07
C LYS A 19 -30.42 3.08 -26.91
N ARG A 20 -29.40 2.25 -26.63
CA ARG A 20 -29.18 1.02 -27.40
C ARG A 20 -30.39 0.09 -27.39
N LYS A 21 -31.06 -0.07 -26.25
CA LYS A 21 -32.26 -0.93 -26.17
C LYS A 21 -33.43 -0.35 -26.97
N GLU A 22 -33.65 0.96 -26.86
CA GLU A 22 -34.71 1.67 -27.58
C GLU A 22 -34.49 1.61 -29.10
N VAL A 23 -33.27 1.93 -29.56
CA VAL A 23 -32.92 1.90 -30.98
C VAL A 23 -32.97 0.47 -31.53
N MET A 24 -32.59 -0.54 -30.75
CA MET A 24 -32.68 -1.95 -31.16
C MET A 24 -34.14 -2.42 -31.30
N ASN A 25 -35.04 -1.99 -30.41
CA ASN A 25 -36.47 -2.32 -30.50
C ASN A 25 -37.15 -1.63 -31.68
N LEU A 26 -36.75 -0.39 -31.99
CA LEU A 26 -37.27 0.35 -33.14
C LEU A 26 -36.70 -0.14 -34.49
N ASN A 27 -35.57 -0.85 -34.45
CA ASN A 27 -34.88 -1.37 -35.64
C ASN A 27 -34.61 -2.88 -35.50
N PRO A 28 -35.67 -3.71 -35.41
CA PRO A 28 -35.50 -5.15 -35.25
C PRO A 28 -34.77 -5.74 -36.46
N GLY A 29 -33.78 -6.61 -36.21
CA GLY A 29 -33.00 -7.28 -37.26
C GLY A 29 -31.81 -6.47 -37.81
N VAL A 30 -31.64 -5.21 -37.42
CA VAL A 30 -30.46 -4.42 -37.81
C VAL A 30 -29.23 -4.86 -37.02
N ARG A 31 -28.06 -4.91 -37.68
CA ARG A 31 -26.81 -5.32 -37.05
C ARG A 31 -26.40 -4.35 -35.94
N ILE A 32 -25.90 -4.87 -34.82
CA ILE A 32 -25.45 -4.06 -33.66
C ILE A 32 -24.49 -2.94 -34.05
N GLY A 33 -23.61 -3.18 -35.04
CA GLY A 33 -22.69 -2.15 -35.55
C GLY A 33 -23.39 -0.96 -36.19
N ASP A 34 -24.52 -1.17 -36.88
CA ASP A 34 -25.30 -0.10 -37.51
C ASP A 34 -26.21 0.61 -36.49
N ILE A 35 -26.70 -0.12 -35.48
CA ILE A 35 -27.36 0.47 -34.30
C ILE A 35 -26.43 1.50 -33.63
N GLN A 36 -25.14 1.18 -33.48
CA GLN A 36 -24.18 2.11 -32.88
C GLN A 36 -23.97 3.37 -33.73
N LYS A 37 -24.02 3.27 -35.06
CA LYS A 37 -23.97 4.44 -35.95
C LYS A 37 -25.22 5.33 -35.79
N ILE A 38 -26.40 4.73 -35.65
CA ILE A 38 -27.65 5.46 -35.41
C ILE A 38 -27.58 6.24 -34.10
N ILE A 39 -27.15 5.59 -33.01
CA ILE A 39 -26.96 6.22 -31.69
C ILE A 39 -25.94 7.36 -31.77
N SER A 40 -24.83 7.17 -32.50
CA SER A 40 -23.81 8.21 -32.69
C SER A 40 -24.39 9.46 -33.38
N LYS A 41 -25.23 9.26 -34.41
CA LYS A 41 -25.93 10.36 -35.09
C LYS A 41 -26.90 11.08 -34.15
N GLN A 42 -27.68 10.34 -33.38
CA GLN A 42 -28.61 10.92 -32.40
C GLN A 42 -27.88 11.74 -31.34
N TRP A 43 -26.76 11.23 -30.79
CA TRP A 43 -25.93 11.96 -29.84
C TRP A 43 -25.44 13.30 -30.40
N ASN A 44 -24.96 13.31 -31.65
CA ASN A 44 -24.48 14.56 -32.25
C ASN A 44 -25.60 15.57 -32.48
N ALA A 45 -26.82 15.10 -32.76
CA ALA A 45 -28.01 15.92 -32.95
C ALA A 45 -28.64 16.45 -31.63
N LEU A 46 -28.32 15.86 -30.48
CA LEU A 46 -28.83 16.34 -29.17
C LEU A 46 -28.38 17.77 -28.87
N LYS A 47 -29.28 18.53 -28.23
CA LYS A 47 -28.99 19.88 -27.75
C LYS A 47 -28.03 19.85 -26.57
N SER A 48 -27.35 20.98 -26.33
CA SER A 48 -26.40 21.11 -25.23
C SER A 48 -27.03 20.81 -23.86
N GLU A 49 -28.30 21.18 -23.67
CA GLU A 49 -29.05 20.95 -22.43
C GLU A 49 -29.28 19.45 -22.17
N GLU A 50 -29.69 18.71 -23.21
CA GLU A 50 -29.91 17.26 -23.12
C GLU A 50 -28.60 16.51 -22.91
N LYS A 51 -27.51 16.96 -23.56
CA LYS A 51 -26.15 16.46 -23.30
C LYS A 51 -25.71 16.75 -21.86
N GLY A 52 -26.15 17.87 -21.29
CA GLY A 52 -25.85 18.28 -19.91
C GLY A 52 -26.24 17.22 -18.89
N ILE A 53 -27.40 16.59 -19.04
CA ILE A 53 -27.88 15.50 -18.17
C ILE A 53 -26.87 14.34 -18.16
N TYR A 54 -26.36 13.95 -19.33
CA TYR A 54 -25.37 12.88 -19.45
C TYR A 54 -23.98 13.28 -18.93
N VAL A 55 -23.62 14.55 -19.01
CA VAL A 55 -22.40 15.09 -18.41
C VAL A 55 -22.48 15.00 -16.89
N GLU A 56 -23.60 15.41 -16.29
CA GLU A 56 -23.81 15.27 -14.84
C GLU A 56 -23.79 13.82 -14.38
N LEU A 57 -24.43 12.91 -15.12
CA LEU A 57 -24.38 11.46 -14.83
C LEU A 57 -22.95 10.92 -14.89
N ALA A 58 -22.13 11.37 -15.85
CA ALA A 58 -20.72 10.98 -15.94
C ALA A 58 -19.88 11.54 -14.78
N ILE A 59 -20.17 12.76 -14.33
CA ILE A 59 -19.53 13.34 -13.13
C ILE A 59 -19.88 12.52 -11.89
N LYS A 60 -21.16 12.16 -11.71
CA LYS A 60 -21.62 11.31 -10.61
C LYS A 60 -20.97 9.92 -10.65
N ASP A 61 -20.87 9.31 -11.83
CA ASP A 61 -20.24 7.98 -11.98
C ASP A 61 -18.71 8.02 -11.72
N LYS A 62 -18.05 9.13 -12.11
CA LYS A 62 -16.65 9.38 -11.74
C LYS A 62 -16.49 9.53 -10.22
N ALA A 63 -17.39 10.26 -9.56
CA ALA A 63 -17.39 10.40 -8.11
C ALA A 63 -17.62 9.06 -7.40
N ARG A 64 -18.59 8.25 -7.87
CA ARG A 64 -18.79 6.87 -7.40
C ARG A 64 -17.51 6.05 -7.52
N TYR A 65 -16.86 6.07 -8.69
CA TYR A 65 -15.61 5.32 -8.91
C TYR A 65 -14.49 5.77 -7.95
N GLN A 66 -14.33 7.07 -7.75
CA GLN A 66 -13.36 7.62 -6.80
C GLN A 66 -13.68 7.19 -5.36
N GLN A 67 -14.95 7.24 -4.97
CA GLN A 67 -15.39 6.83 -3.64
C GLN A 67 -15.20 5.33 -3.41
N GLU A 68 -15.59 4.48 -4.36
CA GLU A 68 -15.35 3.03 -4.30
C GLU A 68 -13.84 2.72 -4.25
N LEU A 69 -13.01 3.47 -4.98
CA LEU A 69 -11.57 3.32 -4.94
C LEU A 69 -11.03 3.68 -3.54
N LEU A 70 -11.46 4.80 -2.96
CA LEU A 70 -11.08 5.20 -1.60
C LEU A 70 -11.58 4.20 -0.56
N ASP A 71 -12.82 3.73 -0.65
CA ASP A 71 -13.40 2.72 0.23
C ASP A 71 -12.61 1.40 0.15
N THR A 72 -12.26 0.93 -1.05
CA THR A 72 -11.39 -0.26 -1.16
C THR A 72 -9.97 -0.06 -0.63
N LEU A 73 -9.50 1.19 -0.53
CA LEU A 73 -8.25 1.51 0.15
C LEU A 73 -8.44 1.63 1.67
N GLN A 74 -9.63 2.05 2.14
CA GLN A 74 -10.01 2.21 3.55
C GLN A 74 -10.55 0.92 4.21
N VAL A 75 -10.93 -0.11 3.46
CA VAL A 75 -11.35 -1.42 4.01
C VAL A 75 -10.22 -2.16 4.74
N ASN A 76 -9.00 -1.60 4.79
CA ASN A 76 -7.93 -2.04 5.70
C ASN A 76 -7.86 -1.26 7.04
N GLU A 77 -8.81 -0.37 7.34
CA GLU A 77 -8.81 0.44 8.56
C GLU A 77 -10.20 0.52 9.21
N LYS A 78 -10.69 -0.58 9.79
CA LYS A 78 -11.70 -0.46 10.86
C LYS A 78 -10.97 -0.44 12.20
N PRO A 79 -10.86 0.72 12.87
CA PRO A 79 -10.44 0.73 14.26
C PRO A 79 -11.52 0.02 15.09
N ILE A 80 -11.14 -1.10 15.71
CA ILE A 80 -11.97 -1.75 16.71
C ILE A 80 -11.84 -0.90 17.97
N ALA A 81 -12.87 -0.10 18.28
CA ALA A 81 -12.93 0.60 19.55
C ALA A 81 -13.22 -0.42 20.66
N THR A 82 -12.19 -0.82 21.41
CA THR A 82 -12.37 -1.45 22.73
C THR A 82 -12.44 -0.38 23.81
N ALA A 83 -13.10 -0.69 24.92
CA ALA A 83 -13.41 0.24 26.01
C ALA A 83 -12.17 0.96 26.62
N ASP A 84 -10.98 0.38 26.43
CA ASP A 84 -9.71 1.01 26.76
C ASP A 84 -9.13 1.66 25.51
N HIS A 85 -8.82 2.95 25.58
CA HIS A 85 -8.43 3.86 24.49
C HIS A 85 -7.12 3.50 23.72
N SER A 86 -6.70 2.23 23.69
CA SER A 86 -5.62 1.76 22.81
C SER A 86 -6.17 1.41 21.43
N ILE A 87 -5.84 2.23 20.43
CA ILE A 87 -6.05 1.90 19.01
C ILE A 87 -5.22 0.66 18.70
N THR A 88 -5.87 -0.49 18.58
CA THR A 88 -5.24 -1.72 18.07
C THR A 88 -5.45 -1.78 16.57
N TYR A 89 -4.38 -1.53 15.82
CA TYR A 89 -4.33 -1.82 14.39
C TYR A 89 -4.44 -3.33 14.21
N GLU A 90 -5.26 -3.82 13.27
CA GLU A 90 -5.14 -5.21 12.85
C GLU A 90 -3.70 -5.43 12.34
N SER A 91 -2.91 -6.16 13.13
CA SER A 91 -1.47 -6.40 12.88
C SER A 91 -1.18 -7.00 11.50
N ASN A 92 -2.21 -7.54 10.85
CA ASN A 92 -2.14 -8.23 9.56
C ASN A 92 -2.49 -7.34 8.36
N ALA A 93 -2.98 -6.10 8.54
CA ALA A 93 -3.24 -5.20 7.43
C ALA A 93 -1.91 -4.73 6.78
N CYS A 94 -1.90 -4.59 5.45
CA CYS A 94 -0.80 -3.93 4.74
C CYS A 94 -1.00 -2.41 4.82
N ILE A 95 0.01 -1.72 5.34
CA ILE A 95 0.12 -0.26 5.38
C ILE A 95 0.51 0.26 3.99
N TYR A 96 1.34 -0.47 3.25
CA TYR A 96 1.76 -0.06 1.92
C TYR A 96 0.65 -0.22 0.86
N PRO A 97 0.34 0.83 0.07
CA PRO A 97 -0.68 0.75 -0.98
C PRO A 97 -0.32 -0.27 -2.07
N ILE A 98 -1.13 -1.33 -2.21
CA ILE A 98 -0.87 -2.43 -3.16
C ILE A 98 -0.73 -1.96 -4.61
N GLY A 99 -1.46 -0.92 -5.02
CA GLY A 99 -1.34 -0.34 -6.36
C GLY A 99 0.03 0.28 -6.62
N ARG A 100 0.67 0.84 -5.60
CA ARG A 100 2.02 1.42 -5.70
C ARG A 100 3.10 0.34 -5.64
N VAL A 101 2.93 -0.66 -4.77
CA VAL A 101 3.80 -1.86 -4.74
C VAL A 101 3.81 -2.53 -6.11
N ARG A 102 2.65 -2.71 -6.75
CA ARG A 102 2.57 -3.27 -8.11
C ARG A 102 3.39 -2.47 -9.12
N LYS A 103 3.26 -1.14 -9.12
CA LYS A 103 4.00 -0.27 -10.06
C LYS A 103 5.52 -0.37 -9.88
N ILE A 104 5.99 -0.49 -8.64
CA ILE A 104 7.42 -0.66 -8.32
C ILE A 104 7.89 -2.05 -8.76
N VAL A 105 7.16 -3.10 -8.41
CA VAL A 105 7.53 -4.47 -8.81
C VAL A 105 7.57 -4.62 -10.34
N GLN A 106 6.67 -3.95 -11.06
CA GLN A 106 6.61 -3.98 -12.53
C GLN A 106 7.49 -2.93 -13.22
N SER A 107 8.31 -2.16 -12.49
CA SER A 107 9.33 -1.32 -13.12
C SER A 107 10.57 -2.13 -13.53
N ASP A 108 10.72 -3.33 -12.98
CA ASP A 108 11.71 -4.30 -13.42
C ASP A 108 11.27 -4.91 -14.77
N PRO A 109 12.08 -4.81 -15.84
CA PRO A 109 11.72 -5.27 -17.17
C PRO A 109 11.50 -6.79 -17.25
N ASP A 110 12.07 -7.56 -16.34
CA ASP A 110 11.97 -9.03 -16.34
C ASP A 110 10.71 -9.53 -15.60
N VAL A 111 9.95 -8.63 -14.96
CA VAL A 111 8.79 -8.98 -14.17
C VAL A 111 7.49 -8.87 -14.98
N GLY A 112 6.88 -10.03 -15.25
CA GLY A 112 5.59 -10.14 -15.94
C GLY A 112 4.36 -9.88 -15.06
N LYS A 113 3.34 -10.74 -15.17
CA LYS A 113 2.12 -10.64 -14.37
C LYS A 113 2.37 -11.13 -12.93
N VAL A 114 2.00 -10.31 -11.95
CA VAL A 114 2.15 -10.64 -10.51
C VAL A 114 0.78 -10.85 -9.87
N SER A 115 0.63 -11.96 -9.14
CA SER A 115 -0.59 -12.31 -8.40
C SER A 115 -0.87 -11.34 -7.25
N LYS A 116 -2.12 -11.30 -6.77
CA LYS A 116 -2.49 -10.42 -5.65
C LYS A 116 -1.78 -10.83 -4.37
N ASP A 117 -1.67 -12.13 -4.09
CA ASP A 117 -1.07 -12.64 -2.87
C ASP A 117 0.45 -12.39 -2.84
N ALA A 118 1.13 -12.52 -3.99
CA ALA A 118 2.53 -12.15 -4.10
C ALA A 118 2.77 -10.66 -3.79
N LEU A 119 1.88 -9.76 -4.25
CA LEU A 119 1.98 -8.34 -3.92
C LEU A 119 1.79 -8.05 -2.43
N VAL A 120 0.87 -8.76 -1.78
CA VAL A 120 0.64 -8.65 -0.33
C VAL A 120 1.87 -9.15 0.43
N ALA A 121 2.45 -10.28 0.03
CA ALA A 121 3.67 -10.81 0.64
C ALA A 121 4.85 -9.84 0.48
N ILE A 122 5.06 -9.28 -0.71
CA ILE A 122 6.11 -8.27 -0.96
C ILE A 122 5.87 -7.01 -0.13
N ALA A 123 4.61 -6.57 0.01
CA ALA A 123 4.26 -5.42 0.84
C ALA A 123 4.64 -5.66 2.30
N LYS A 124 4.20 -6.78 2.90
CA LYS A 124 4.54 -7.13 4.29
C LYS A 124 6.04 -7.34 4.49
N ALA A 125 6.73 -7.98 3.54
CA ALA A 125 8.18 -8.14 3.61
C ALA A 125 8.90 -6.79 3.60
N SER A 126 8.48 -5.86 2.75
CA SER A 126 9.01 -4.49 2.70
C SER A 126 8.74 -3.72 3.99
N GLU A 127 7.57 -3.90 4.62
CA GLU A 127 7.25 -3.29 5.91
C GLU A 127 8.16 -3.81 7.02
N LEU A 128 8.32 -5.14 7.10
CA LEU A 128 9.22 -5.78 8.06
C LEU A 128 10.68 -5.35 7.84
N PHE A 129 11.08 -5.18 6.58
CA PHE A 129 12.39 -4.66 6.25
C PHE A 129 12.59 -3.21 6.73
N ALA A 130 11.63 -2.32 6.47
CA ALA A 130 11.69 -0.94 6.93
C ALA A 130 11.74 -0.85 8.47
N GLN A 131 10.93 -1.67 9.15
CA GLN A 131 10.96 -1.78 10.61
C GLN A 131 12.33 -2.28 11.10
N PHE A 132 12.85 -3.36 10.50
CA PHE A 132 14.17 -3.91 10.83
C PHE A 132 15.27 -2.86 10.68
N LEU A 133 15.35 -2.18 9.52
CA LEU A 133 16.36 -1.16 9.26
C LEU A 133 16.23 0.02 10.21
N GLY A 134 15.00 0.49 10.48
CA GLY A 134 14.73 1.57 11.42
C GLY A 134 15.15 1.22 12.85
N THR A 135 14.78 0.03 13.33
CA THR A 135 15.17 -0.45 14.66
C THR A 135 16.68 -0.58 14.78
N LYS A 136 17.37 -1.20 13.80
CA LYS A 136 18.83 -1.32 13.84
C LYS A 136 19.56 0.02 13.78
N SER A 137 19.05 0.95 12.98
CA SER A 137 19.59 2.31 12.92
C SER A 137 19.38 3.07 14.23
N TYR A 138 18.25 2.85 14.89
CA TYR A 138 17.99 3.40 16.22
C TYR A 138 18.89 2.81 17.30
N GLU A 139 19.14 1.50 17.28
CA GLU A 139 20.11 0.85 18.19
C GLU A 139 21.49 1.52 18.07
N GLN A 140 21.96 1.78 16.83
CA GLN A 140 23.21 2.50 16.57
C GLN A 140 23.20 3.94 17.14
N ALA A 141 22.11 4.69 16.95
CA ALA A 141 21.96 6.03 17.50
C ALA A 141 21.95 6.03 19.04
N MET A 142 21.23 5.07 19.65
CA MET A 142 21.11 4.89 21.10
C MET A 142 22.46 4.57 21.76
N TYR A 143 23.29 3.73 21.16
CA TYR A 143 24.66 3.48 21.66
C TYR A 143 25.50 4.76 21.78
N ARG A 144 25.15 5.77 21.00
CA ARG A 144 25.79 7.09 20.99
C ARG A 144 25.02 8.13 21.81
N ASN A 145 24.08 7.69 22.65
CA ASN A 145 23.18 8.53 23.45
C ASN A 145 22.37 9.52 22.61
N LYS A 146 22.13 9.23 21.33
CA LYS A 146 21.29 10.04 20.44
C LYS A 146 19.89 9.43 20.39
N ARG A 147 18.85 10.26 20.56
CA ARG A 147 17.44 9.86 20.46
C ARG A 147 16.82 10.09 19.08
N GLN A 148 17.60 10.68 18.18
CA GLN A 148 17.21 10.98 16.80
C GLN A 148 18.09 10.18 15.85
N ILE A 149 17.47 9.43 14.95
CA ILE A 149 18.16 8.66 13.90
C ILE A 149 18.61 9.65 12.83
N LYS A 150 19.90 9.61 12.47
CA LYS A 150 20.46 10.36 11.34
C LYS A 150 20.77 9.43 10.17
N ALA A 151 20.95 10.00 8.98
CA ALA A 151 21.36 9.27 7.79
C ALA A 151 22.70 8.51 7.99
N SER A 152 23.61 9.05 8.81
CA SER A 152 24.87 8.39 9.17
C SER A 152 24.66 7.11 9.99
N ASP A 153 23.62 7.05 10.83
CA ASP A 153 23.30 5.87 11.62
C ASP A 153 22.73 4.75 10.74
N VAL A 154 21.90 5.11 9.74
CA VAL A 154 21.39 4.18 8.71
C VAL A 154 22.54 3.66 7.85
N THR A 155 23.39 4.55 7.35
CA THR A 155 24.56 4.19 6.54
C THR A 155 25.48 3.26 7.32
N ARG A 156 25.77 3.56 8.59
CA ARG A 156 26.55 2.68 9.46
C ARG A 156 25.90 1.31 9.63
N THR A 157 24.59 1.27 9.86
CA THR A 157 23.84 0.03 10.02
C THR A 157 23.97 -0.87 8.80
N ILE A 158 23.82 -0.30 7.60
CA ILE A 158 24.02 -1.01 6.32
C ILE A 158 25.44 -1.55 6.21
N GLN A 159 26.43 -0.74 6.57
CA GLN A 159 27.85 -1.13 6.47
C GLN A 159 28.24 -2.20 7.50
N THR A 160 27.64 -2.22 8.69
CA THR A 160 27.99 -3.18 9.76
C THR A 160 27.18 -4.47 9.72
N THR A 161 26.04 -4.51 9.02
CA THR A 161 25.12 -5.65 9.05
C THR A 161 25.25 -6.44 7.77
N ALA A 162 25.74 -7.68 7.85
CA ALA A 162 25.99 -8.51 6.67
C ALA A 162 24.74 -8.79 5.82
N SER A 163 23.55 -8.90 6.42
CA SER A 163 22.30 -9.10 5.66
C SER A 163 21.85 -7.86 4.85
N LEU A 164 22.50 -6.72 5.05
CA LEU A 164 22.24 -5.46 4.33
C LEU A 164 23.33 -5.15 3.29
N ASP A 165 24.23 -6.10 2.99
CA ASP A 165 25.37 -5.89 2.10
C ASP A 165 24.97 -5.40 0.70
N TRP A 166 23.82 -5.88 0.21
CA TRP A 166 23.22 -5.49 -1.07
C TRP A 166 22.86 -4.00 -1.18
N LEU A 167 22.88 -3.24 -0.07
CA LEU A 167 22.64 -1.79 -0.04
C LEU A 167 23.92 -0.96 0.03
N ARG A 168 25.11 -1.56 0.18
CA ARG A 168 26.33 -0.77 0.45
C ARG A 168 26.71 0.17 -0.68
N GLU A 169 26.47 -0.24 -1.93
CA GLU A 169 26.80 0.58 -3.10
C GLU A 169 25.94 1.85 -3.16
N ASP A 170 24.65 1.74 -2.83
CA ASP A 170 23.72 2.88 -2.81
C ASP A 170 23.95 3.81 -1.60
N PHE A 171 24.61 3.32 -0.55
CA PHE A 171 24.83 4.04 0.71
C PHE A 171 26.32 4.10 1.09
N PRO A 172 27.14 4.90 0.36
CA PRO A 172 28.58 5.00 0.60
C PRO A 172 28.92 5.71 1.91
N ILE A 173 30.01 5.29 2.56
CA ILE A 173 30.54 5.91 3.77
C ILE A 173 31.08 7.30 3.43
N ARG A 174 30.40 8.36 3.88
CA ARG A 174 30.90 9.74 3.81
C ARG A 174 31.90 10.00 4.94
N ALA A 175 32.87 10.90 4.72
CA ALA A 175 33.96 11.19 5.66
C ALA A 175 33.49 11.53 7.10
N GLU A 176 32.33 12.15 7.25
CA GLU A 176 31.68 12.45 8.55
C GLU A 176 31.42 11.20 9.40
N VAL A 177 31.21 10.03 8.78
CA VAL A 177 30.96 8.75 9.46
C VAL A 177 32.25 8.15 10.00
N VAL A 178 33.40 8.43 9.36
CA VAL A 178 34.71 7.87 9.75
C VAL A 178 35.21 8.49 11.05
N GLU A 179 35.04 9.81 11.22
CA GLU A 179 35.36 10.56 12.44
C GLU A 179 34.59 10.03 13.67
N GLU A 180 33.29 9.80 13.52
CA GLU A 180 32.42 9.33 14.62
C GLU A 180 32.71 7.88 15.06
N SER A 181 33.40 7.09 14.23
CA SER A 181 33.78 5.69 14.52
C SER A 181 34.92 5.55 15.53
N LYS A 182 35.68 6.63 15.75
CA LYS A 182 36.85 6.64 16.65
C LYS A 182 36.47 6.82 18.13
N VAL A 183 35.20 7.07 18.44
CA VAL A 183 34.71 7.19 19.82
C VAL A 183 34.58 5.79 20.44
N LYS A 184 35.32 5.55 21.55
CA LYS A 184 35.57 4.26 22.21
C LYS A 184 34.33 3.34 22.31
N LYS A 185 34.52 2.07 21.91
CA LYS A 185 33.60 0.94 22.17
C LYS A 185 33.58 0.60 23.66
N ASP A 186 32.83 1.35 24.46
CA ASP A 186 32.31 0.76 25.69
C ASP A 186 31.14 -0.15 25.32
N LYS A 187 31.14 -1.40 25.82
CA LYS A 187 30.01 -2.33 25.70
C LYS A 187 28.81 -1.78 26.49
N LYS A 188 28.19 -0.71 26.01
CA LYS A 188 26.95 -0.20 26.58
C LYS A 188 25.85 -1.23 26.31
N VAL A 189 25.02 -1.50 27.30
CA VAL A 189 23.86 -2.37 27.15
C VAL A 189 22.73 -1.51 26.58
N LEU A 190 22.01 -2.02 25.57
CA LEU A 190 20.84 -1.35 25.03
C LEU A 190 19.79 -1.19 26.14
N PRO A 191 19.19 0.00 26.31
CA PRO A 191 18.09 0.15 27.25
C PRO A 191 16.92 -0.76 26.86
N ASP A 192 16.20 -1.32 27.83
CA ASP A 192 15.09 -2.26 27.61
C ASP A 192 14.02 -1.71 26.65
N SER A 193 13.83 -0.38 26.62
CA SER A 193 12.91 0.31 25.70
C SER A 193 13.32 0.25 24.22
N ALA A 194 14.57 -0.09 23.92
CA ALA A 194 15.07 -0.24 22.55
C ALA A 194 14.94 -1.68 22.02
N SER A 195 14.55 -2.64 22.86
CA SER A 195 14.35 -4.04 22.49
C SER A 195 12.98 -4.26 21.84
N PHE A 196 12.82 -3.79 20.59
CA PHE A 196 11.56 -3.83 19.86
C PHE A 196 11.07 -5.27 19.54
N PHE A 197 12.01 -6.23 19.46
CA PHE A 197 11.73 -7.64 19.20
C PHE A 197 11.86 -8.50 20.46
N LYS A 198 11.19 -8.14 21.56
CA LYS A 198 11.03 -9.09 22.65
C LYS A 198 10.09 -10.19 22.18
N THR A 199 10.64 -11.32 21.74
CA THR A 199 9.84 -12.54 21.57
C THR A 199 9.09 -12.77 22.87
N MET A 200 7.76 -12.81 22.84
CA MET A 200 6.98 -13.38 23.92
C MET A 200 7.40 -14.85 24.04
N THR A 201 8.43 -15.13 24.83
CA THR A 201 8.62 -16.45 25.41
C THR A 201 7.39 -16.69 26.27
N ILE A 202 6.43 -17.45 25.73
CA ILE A 202 5.37 -18.09 26.51
C ILE A 202 6.08 -18.76 27.68
N GLY A 203 5.87 -18.20 28.88
CA GLY A 203 6.48 -18.71 30.09
C GLY A 203 6.13 -20.17 30.24
N LYS A 204 7.14 -21.04 30.26
CA LYS A 204 6.99 -22.35 30.88
C LYS A 204 6.64 -22.09 32.33
N THR A 205 5.39 -22.33 32.69
CA THR A 205 4.95 -22.44 34.08
C THR A 205 5.74 -23.58 34.69
N ASN A 206 6.73 -23.25 35.51
CA ASN A 206 7.40 -24.24 36.35
C ASN A 206 6.36 -24.73 37.37
N GLY A 207 5.78 -25.90 37.10
CA GLY A 207 5.02 -26.65 38.08
C GLY A 207 5.98 -27.16 39.15
N THR A 208 5.98 -26.50 40.30
CA THR A 208 6.63 -26.97 41.51
C THR A 208 5.87 -28.22 41.98
N LEU A 209 6.43 -29.42 41.72
CA LEU A 209 6.06 -30.61 42.48
C LEU A 209 6.73 -30.51 43.86
N SER A 210 5.93 -30.16 44.86
CA SER A 210 6.27 -30.37 46.26
C SER A 210 6.34 -31.88 46.52
N LYS A 211 7.53 -32.37 46.86
CA LYS A 211 7.68 -33.55 47.71
C LYS A 211 7.52 -33.08 49.15
N GLU A 212 6.51 -33.58 49.84
CA GLU A 212 6.51 -34.14 51.20
C GLU A 212 5.09 -34.54 51.60
#